data_AF-A0A9X6Q6K4-F1
#
_entry.id   AF-A0A9X6Q6K4-F1
#
_cell.length_a   1.000
_cell.length_b   1.000
_cell.length_c   1.000
_cell.angle_alpha   90.00
_cell.angle_beta   90.00
_cell.angle_gamma   90.00
#
_symmetry.space_group_name_H-M   'P 1'
#
loop_
_entity.id
_entity.type
_entity.pdbx_description
1 polymer ?
#
loop_
_entity_poly.entity_id
_entity_poly.type
_entity_poly.pdbx_seq_one_letter_code
_entity_poly.pdbx_strand_id
1 'polypeptide(L)'
;MADVSGEWISDKGWKWPTKSVRITDTFDAVRGGKQHNAVDIGAMTAGKAGDPVWSMEAGIVTNQTGNVNGGGLGVYVDHGNGIVSRYLHLSKISVAPGTMVTKGQIIGEMGGSNFDRDSGFLNMNGYAVHLDFQIRINDQPTDPMKFFKKNDDPGLSSGGSPTMTNAKRQKVLEEAKKWIGQGKVSYVSGARNPAAGSADCSGFTQYVFKTSIGVQLGDWTGAQIGQGKQVPDIGRAQPGDLIFYENPNHVSIYLGNQKMIHIGDNKGVQITGLNYTARGQHMTQVRNVID
;
A
#
# COMPACT_ATOMS: atom_id res chain seq x y z
N MET A 1 9.30 11.32 -22.44
CA MET A 1 10.02 10.32 -21.63
C MET A 1 11.06 11.10 -20.84
N ALA A 2 11.03 11.08 -19.50
CA ALA A 2 12.04 11.76 -18.69
C ALA A 2 13.21 10.80 -18.47
N ASP A 3 14.44 11.29 -18.67
CA ASP A 3 15.67 10.60 -18.28
C ASP A 3 15.65 10.32 -16.77
N VAL A 4 15.93 9.08 -16.37
CA VAL A 4 15.94 8.60 -14.97
C VAL A 4 17.15 7.78 -14.63
N SER A 5 18.22 8.04 -15.35
CA SER A 5 19.55 7.70 -14.88
C SER A 5 19.74 8.19 -13.44
N GLY A 6 20.18 7.29 -12.56
CA GLY A 6 20.43 7.59 -11.15
C GLY A 6 19.24 7.51 -10.18
N GLU A 7 18.02 7.21 -10.62
CA GLU A 7 16.89 6.94 -9.71
C GLU A 7 17.06 5.63 -8.94
N TRP A 8 16.51 5.56 -7.71
CA TRP A 8 16.40 4.32 -6.95
C TRP A 8 15.17 3.51 -7.39
N ILE A 9 15.41 2.31 -7.90
CA ILE A 9 14.39 1.37 -8.39
C ILE A 9 14.27 0.16 -7.47
N SER A 10 13.06 -0.41 -7.38
CA SER A 10 12.78 -1.57 -6.53
C SER A 10 12.22 -2.75 -7.31
N ASP A 11 12.78 -3.94 -7.09
CA ASP A 11 12.26 -5.20 -7.66
C ASP A 11 10.90 -5.60 -7.05
N LYS A 12 10.50 -4.98 -5.94
CA LYS A 12 9.16 -5.10 -5.34
C LYS A 12 8.15 -4.12 -5.95
N GLY A 13 8.58 -3.26 -6.88
CA GLY A 13 7.77 -2.20 -7.45
C GLY A 13 7.46 -1.08 -6.45
N TRP A 14 8.19 -1.01 -5.33
CA TRP A 14 8.07 0.04 -4.33
C TRP A 14 8.64 1.36 -4.83
N LYS A 15 8.03 2.46 -4.40
CA LYS A 15 8.43 3.81 -4.78
C LYS A 15 9.49 4.35 -3.83
N TRP A 16 10.59 4.85 -4.39
CA TRP A 16 11.55 5.64 -3.61
C TRP A 16 10.87 6.90 -3.05
N PRO A 17 11.01 7.21 -1.74
CA PRO A 17 10.06 8.03 -0.99
C PRO A 17 10.25 9.55 -1.16
N THR A 18 11.24 9.99 -1.94
CA THR A 18 11.47 11.42 -2.22
C THR A 18 12.13 11.60 -3.58
N LYS A 19 12.33 12.85 -4.01
CA LYS A 19 13.02 13.19 -5.27
C LYS A 19 14.53 12.93 -5.20
N SER A 20 15.12 13.17 -4.03
CA SER A 20 16.57 13.06 -3.86
C SER A 20 17.02 11.62 -3.83
N VAL A 21 18.16 11.35 -4.46
CA VAL A 21 18.84 10.05 -4.47
C VAL A 21 20.07 10.03 -3.54
N ARG A 22 20.31 11.15 -2.83
CA ARG A 22 21.49 11.35 -1.99
C ARG A 22 21.29 10.73 -0.62
N ILE A 23 21.89 9.56 -0.42
CA ILE A 23 22.01 8.94 0.90
C ILE A 23 23.04 9.74 1.70
N THR A 24 22.65 10.21 2.88
CA THR A 24 23.50 10.94 3.83
C THR A 24 23.91 10.07 5.02
N ASP A 25 23.15 9.02 5.33
CA ASP A 25 23.56 7.98 6.28
C ASP A 25 22.91 6.62 5.98
N THR A 26 23.59 5.55 6.37
CA THR A 26 23.23 4.15 6.06
C THR A 26 22.60 3.43 7.26
N PHE A 27 21.87 2.35 6.99
CA PHE A 27 21.15 1.57 8.01
C PHE A 27 22.05 1.07 9.14
N ASP A 28 23.27 0.61 8.87
CA ASP A 28 24.13 0.02 9.91
C ASP A 28 25.08 1.03 10.59
N ALA A 29 24.88 2.34 10.38
CA ALA A 29 25.72 3.35 11.02
C ALA A 29 25.57 3.30 12.55
N VAL A 30 26.70 3.31 13.27
CA VAL A 30 26.73 3.31 14.74
C VAL A 30 27.07 4.71 15.23
N ARG A 31 26.16 5.31 16.00
CA ARG A 31 26.35 6.64 16.61
C ARG A 31 26.18 6.54 18.12
N GLY A 32 27.23 6.85 18.89
CA GLY A 32 27.18 6.81 20.36
C GLY A 32 26.79 5.44 20.94
N GLY A 33 27.13 4.34 20.26
CA GLY A 33 26.77 2.98 20.66
C GLY A 33 25.36 2.53 20.28
N LYS A 34 24.59 3.35 19.56
CA LYS A 34 23.26 2.98 19.03
C LYS A 34 23.33 2.76 17.53
N GLN A 35 22.74 1.66 17.07
CA GLN A 35 22.60 1.36 15.66
C GLN A 35 21.49 2.22 15.04
N HIS A 36 21.80 2.83 13.91
CA HIS A 36 20.83 3.49 13.05
C HIS A 36 19.84 2.43 12.52
N ASN A 37 18.58 2.76 12.30
CA ASN A 37 17.57 1.77 11.86
C ASN A 37 16.80 2.30 10.65
N ALA A 38 17.47 3.13 9.87
CA ALA A 38 16.92 3.90 8.77
C ALA A 38 17.99 4.16 7.70
N VAL A 39 17.56 4.60 6.53
CA VAL A 39 18.44 5.29 5.59
C VAL A 39 18.11 6.77 5.67
N ASP A 40 19.11 7.61 5.88
CA ASP A 40 18.93 9.07 5.83
C ASP A 40 19.09 9.53 4.38
N ILE A 41 18.05 10.16 3.85
CA ILE A 41 18.02 10.68 2.48
C ILE A 41 18.01 12.20 2.56
N GLY A 42 19.10 12.83 2.13
CA GLY A 42 19.22 14.29 2.17
C GLY A 42 18.32 14.98 1.14
N ALA A 43 17.89 16.22 1.42
CA ALA A 43 17.08 17.01 0.49
C ALA A 43 17.78 17.27 -0.86
N MET A 44 17.00 17.48 -1.92
CA MET A 44 17.45 17.85 -3.27
C MET A 44 18.44 19.01 -3.24
N THR A 45 18.06 20.09 -2.57
CA THR A 45 18.96 21.19 -2.23
C THR A 45 19.39 21.03 -0.79
N ALA A 46 20.67 20.79 -0.56
CA ALA A 46 21.20 20.62 0.79
C ALA A 46 20.81 21.81 1.69
N GLY A 47 20.27 21.50 2.88
CA GLY A 47 19.82 22.51 3.84
C GLY A 47 18.43 23.10 3.59
N LYS A 48 17.75 22.76 2.48
CA LYS A 48 16.41 23.27 2.16
C LYS A 48 15.32 22.23 2.40
N ALA A 49 14.43 22.50 3.35
CA ALA A 49 13.25 21.69 3.64
C ALA A 49 12.13 21.89 2.59
N GLY A 50 11.10 21.05 2.65
CA GLY A 50 9.90 21.16 1.82
C GLY A 50 9.83 20.20 0.63
N ASP A 51 10.87 19.38 0.41
CA ASP A 51 10.80 18.35 -0.63
C ASP A 51 9.63 17.39 -0.35
N PRO A 52 8.83 17.02 -1.36
CA PRO A 52 7.70 16.12 -1.15
C PRO A 52 8.19 14.75 -0.68
N VAL A 53 7.48 14.19 0.29
CA VAL A 53 7.66 12.80 0.75
C VAL A 53 6.46 11.98 0.31
N TRP A 54 6.75 10.87 -0.37
CA TRP A 54 5.78 9.96 -0.96
C TRP A 54 5.66 8.67 -0.19
N SER A 55 4.47 8.09 -0.16
CA SER A 55 4.30 6.73 0.33
C SER A 55 4.94 5.71 -0.61
N MET A 56 5.76 4.83 -0.05
CA MET A 56 6.49 3.76 -0.72
C MET A 56 5.56 2.80 -1.47
N GLU A 57 4.41 2.48 -0.87
CA GLU A 57 3.39 1.58 -1.42
C GLU A 57 2.03 1.97 -0.84
N ALA A 58 0.93 1.49 -1.43
CA ALA A 58 -0.39 1.68 -0.86
C ALA A 58 -0.46 1.11 0.57
N GLY A 59 -1.25 1.75 1.44
CA GLY A 59 -1.38 1.32 2.83
C GLY A 59 -2.29 2.21 3.65
N ILE A 60 -2.38 1.93 4.94
CA ILE A 60 -3.14 2.73 5.91
C ILE A 60 -2.18 3.51 6.82
N VAL A 61 -2.42 4.81 6.96
CA VAL A 61 -1.71 5.66 7.89
C VAL A 61 -2.07 5.22 9.31
N THR A 62 -1.08 4.89 10.12
CA THR A 62 -1.31 4.31 11.45
C THR A 62 -1.46 5.40 12.53
N ASN A 63 -1.97 5.00 13.71
CA ASN A 63 -2.13 5.89 14.87
C ASN A 63 -0.82 6.38 15.48
N GLN A 64 0.32 5.84 15.04
CA GLN A 64 1.65 6.33 15.41
C GLN A 64 2.07 7.59 14.63
N THR A 65 1.29 8.02 13.64
CA THR A 65 1.53 9.24 12.85
C THR A 65 1.28 10.50 13.68
N GLY A 66 2.21 11.46 13.64
CA GLY A 66 2.16 12.66 14.45
C GLY A 66 3.54 13.08 14.94
N ASN A 67 3.63 13.65 16.14
CA ASN A 67 4.90 13.93 16.78
C ASN A 67 5.41 12.65 17.47
N VAL A 68 6.54 12.13 17.01
CA VAL A 68 7.15 10.90 17.53
C VAL A 68 8.42 11.21 18.31
N ASN A 69 8.54 10.55 19.46
CA ASN A 69 9.63 10.79 20.40
C ASN A 69 11.00 10.58 19.74
N GLY A 70 11.83 11.63 19.72
CA GLY A 70 13.14 11.64 19.07
C GLY A 70 13.13 11.62 17.53
N GLY A 71 11.95 11.49 16.89
CA GLY A 71 11.78 11.46 15.43
C GLY A 71 11.13 12.72 14.83
N GLY A 72 10.65 13.65 15.66
CA GLY A 72 9.93 14.83 15.18
C GLY A 72 8.58 14.45 14.55
N LEU A 73 8.16 15.13 13.48
CA LEU A 73 6.98 14.66 12.74
C LEU A 73 7.29 13.38 11.99
N GLY A 74 6.42 12.39 12.15
CA GLY A 74 6.51 11.12 11.47
C GLY A 74 5.18 10.68 10.87
N VAL A 75 5.25 10.10 9.67
CA VAL A 75 4.16 9.32 9.08
C VAL A 75 4.54 7.84 9.12
N TYR A 76 3.57 7.00 9.48
CA TYR A 76 3.72 5.56 9.54
C TYR A 76 2.64 4.96 8.65
N VAL A 77 3.05 4.15 7.67
CA VAL A 77 2.11 3.51 6.75
C VAL A 77 2.26 2.00 6.89
N ASP A 78 1.19 1.35 7.34
CA ASP A 78 1.06 -0.10 7.32
C ASP A 78 0.62 -0.55 5.92
N HIS A 79 1.46 -1.34 5.27
CA HIS A 79 1.27 -1.90 3.94
C HIS A 79 0.77 -3.34 3.97
N GLY A 80 0.46 -3.86 5.16
CA GLY A 80 0.04 -5.23 5.38
C GLY A 80 1.20 -6.20 5.41
N ASN A 81 0.91 -7.47 5.73
CA ASN A 81 1.90 -8.55 5.77
C ASN A 81 3.10 -8.25 6.70
N GLY A 82 2.87 -7.52 7.78
CA GLY A 82 3.90 -7.10 8.72
C GLY A 82 4.84 -6.01 8.19
N ILE A 83 4.56 -5.44 7.01
CA ILE A 83 5.39 -4.41 6.38
C ILE A 83 4.89 -3.03 6.77
N VAL A 84 5.75 -2.26 7.44
CA VAL A 84 5.48 -0.86 7.82
C VAL A 84 6.61 0.01 7.30
N SER A 85 6.27 1.08 6.58
CA SER A 85 7.22 2.15 6.30
C SER A 85 7.04 3.32 7.27
N ARG A 86 8.16 3.96 7.62
CA ARG A 86 8.18 5.13 8.51
C ARG A 86 8.94 6.25 7.83
N TYR A 87 8.40 7.45 7.92
CA TYR A 87 8.91 8.67 7.28
C TYR A 87 9.04 9.71 8.38
N LEU A 88 10.24 9.86 8.94
CA LEU A 88 10.47 10.71 10.11
C LEU A 88 11.14 12.02 9.72
N HIS A 89 11.26 12.93 10.69
CA HIS A 89 11.88 14.23 10.51
C HIS A 89 11.18 15.11 9.48
N LEU A 90 9.86 14.98 9.34
CA LEU A 90 9.06 15.79 8.42
C LEU A 90 8.94 17.24 8.93
N SER A 91 8.81 18.19 8.02
CA SER A 91 8.40 19.57 8.34
C SER A 91 6.88 19.69 8.44
N LYS A 92 6.16 18.84 7.68
CA LYS A 92 4.70 18.84 7.60
C LYS A 92 4.16 17.45 7.28
N ILE A 93 3.02 17.13 7.89
CA ILE A 93 2.21 15.95 7.58
C ILE A 93 1.00 16.36 6.76
N SER A 94 0.71 15.63 5.69
CA SER A 94 -0.41 15.90 4.78
C SER A 94 -1.54 14.88 4.86
N VAL A 95 -1.43 13.89 5.76
CA VAL A 95 -2.38 12.79 5.93
C VAL A 95 -2.67 12.51 7.41
N ALA A 96 -3.89 12.08 7.73
CA ALA A 96 -4.30 11.76 9.09
C ALA A 96 -4.26 10.24 9.37
N PRO A 97 -4.08 9.79 10.63
CA PRO A 97 -4.30 8.39 11.01
C PRO A 97 -5.63 7.83 10.49
N GLY A 98 -5.61 6.57 10.06
CA GLY A 98 -6.75 5.88 9.43
C GLY A 98 -6.92 6.16 7.93
N THR A 99 -6.19 7.12 7.37
CA THR A 99 -6.25 7.45 5.93
C THR A 99 -5.64 6.32 5.10
N MET A 100 -6.34 5.89 4.05
CA MET A 100 -5.75 5.05 3.01
C MET A 100 -4.94 5.90 2.04
N VAL A 101 -3.70 5.52 1.79
CA VAL A 101 -2.82 6.17 0.81
C VAL A 101 -2.51 5.23 -0.35
N THR A 102 -2.29 5.77 -1.55
CA THR A 102 -1.78 5.02 -2.70
C THR A 102 -0.26 5.12 -2.79
N LYS A 103 0.38 4.19 -3.51
CA LYS A 103 1.80 4.30 -3.84
C LYS A 103 2.09 5.61 -4.55
N GLY A 104 3.12 6.32 -4.10
CA GLY A 104 3.51 7.60 -4.67
C GLY A 104 2.64 8.78 -4.21
N GLN A 105 1.60 8.57 -3.39
CA GLN A 105 0.83 9.66 -2.82
C GLN A 105 1.72 10.50 -1.90
N ILE A 106 1.62 11.82 -2.00
CA ILE A 106 2.29 12.76 -1.07
C ILE A 106 1.67 12.59 0.32
N ILE A 107 2.51 12.32 1.31
CA ILE A 107 2.13 12.12 2.70
C ILE A 107 2.70 13.19 3.64
N GLY A 108 3.67 13.97 3.16
CA GLY A 108 4.26 15.06 3.91
C GLY A 108 5.35 15.79 3.13
N GLU A 109 6.07 16.63 3.84
CA GLU A 109 7.20 17.41 3.33
C GLU A 109 8.44 17.14 4.21
N MET A 110 9.61 16.99 3.58
CA MET A 110 10.87 16.69 4.25
C MET A 110 11.31 17.86 5.13
N GLY A 111 11.80 17.54 6.33
CA GLY A 111 12.40 18.48 7.28
C GLY A 111 13.78 17.99 7.72
N GLY A 112 14.04 17.97 9.03
CA GLY A 112 15.27 17.45 9.62
C GLY A 112 15.11 17.18 11.11
N SER A 113 16.06 16.48 11.72
CA SER A 113 15.94 15.98 13.11
C SER A 113 15.70 17.07 14.16
N ASN A 114 16.10 18.31 13.88
CA ASN A 114 15.92 19.48 14.75
C ASN A 114 15.15 20.62 14.06
N PHE A 115 14.19 20.31 13.19
CA PHE A 115 13.35 21.34 12.56
C PHE A 115 12.49 22.05 13.62
N ASP A 116 12.81 23.32 13.89
CA ASP A 116 12.00 24.19 14.74
C ASP A 116 10.83 24.75 13.93
N ARG A 117 9.62 24.45 14.40
CA ARG A 117 8.38 24.81 13.71
C ARG A 117 7.96 26.25 13.93
N ASP A 118 8.38 26.87 15.03
CA ASP A 118 7.94 28.21 15.40
C ASP A 118 8.80 29.28 14.71
N SER A 119 10.10 28.99 14.52
CA SER A 119 11.00 29.86 13.77
C SER A 119 11.06 29.54 12.27
N GLY A 120 10.70 28.32 11.85
CA GLY A 120 10.90 27.84 10.48
C GLY A 120 12.39 27.71 10.11
N PHE A 121 13.30 27.85 11.07
CA PHE A 121 14.74 27.80 10.89
C PHE A 121 15.32 26.48 11.42
N LEU A 122 16.30 25.95 10.70
CA LEU A 122 17.11 24.81 11.13
C LEU A 122 18.33 25.35 11.88
N ASN A 123 18.58 24.84 13.08
CA ASN A 123 19.86 25.07 13.75
C ASN A 123 20.95 24.32 12.97
N MET A 124 21.72 25.05 12.16
CA MET A 124 22.71 24.53 11.20
C MET A 124 23.96 23.90 11.83
N ASN A 125 24.01 23.71 13.15
CA ASN A 125 25.10 22.98 13.80
C ASN A 125 24.90 21.46 13.66
N GLY A 126 25.16 20.93 12.46
CA GLY A 126 25.46 19.51 12.23
C GLY A 126 24.28 18.58 11.90
N TYR A 127 23.03 19.07 11.80
CA TYR A 127 21.87 18.26 11.44
C TYR A 127 21.23 18.77 10.15
N ALA A 128 21.51 18.08 9.04
CA ALA A 128 21.05 18.47 7.70
C ALA A 128 19.55 18.20 7.50
N VAL A 129 18.92 18.88 6.54
CA VAL A 129 17.59 18.49 6.04
C VAL A 129 17.68 17.10 5.41
N HIS A 130 16.95 16.15 5.97
CA HIS A 130 16.88 14.77 5.50
C HIS A 130 15.56 14.13 5.90
N LEU A 131 15.24 13.04 5.19
CA LEU A 131 14.23 12.08 5.55
C LEU A 131 14.90 10.88 6.20
N ASP A 132 14.53 10.55 7.44
CA ASP A 132 14.80 9.23 8.04
C ASP A 132 13.72 8.28 7.51
N PHE A 133 14.14 7.36 6.64
CA PHE A 133 13.27 6.39 6.00
C PHE A 133 13.53 4.98 6.53
N GLN A 134 12.50 4.39 7.14
CA GLN A 134 12.58 3.05 7.73
C GLN A 134 11.62 2.09 7.03
N ILE A 135 12.08 0.85 6.88
CA ILE A 135 11.22 -0.29 6.59
C ILE A 135 11.28 -1.24 7.78
N ARG A 136 10.11 -1.71 8.22
CA ARG A 136 9.98 -2.78 9.19
C ARG A 136 9.22 -3.94 8.58
N ILE A 137 9.73 -5.15 8.82
CA ILE A 137 9.08 -6.41 8.44
C ILE A 137 8.89 -7.22 9.72
N ASN A 138 7.64 -7.52 10.06
CA ASN A 138 7.27 -8.19 11.32
C ASN A 138 7.89 -7.46 12.53
N ASP A 139 7.72 -6.15 12.56
CA ASP A 139 8.26 -5.20 13.56
C ASP A 139 9.79 -5.08 13.63
N GLN A 140 10.53 -5.89 12.88
CA GLN A 140 12.00 -5.82 12.83
C GLN A 140 12.47 -4.75 11.84
N PRO A 141 13.34 -3.81 12.27
CA PRO A 141 14.03 -2.91 11.34
C PRO A 141 14.73 -3.69 10.25
N THR A 142 14.50 -3.31 8.99
CA THR A 142 15.10 -3.95 7.82
C THR A 142 15.71 -2.87 6.94
N ASP A 143 16.97 -3.05 6.56
CA ASP A 143 17.67 -2.14 5.65
C ASP A 143 16.86 -1.89 4.36
N PRO A 144 16.37 -0.65 4.13
CA PRO A 144 15.67 -0.29 2.90
C PRO A 144 16.47 -0.57 1.64
N MET A 145 17.80 -0.47 1.69
CA MET A 145 18.66 -0.65 0.52
C MET A 145 18.66 -2.09 -0.03
N LYS A 146 18.16 -3.07 0.75
CA LYS A 146 17.89 -4.44 0.24
C LYS A 146 16.80 -4.47 -0.84
N PHE A 147 15.97 -3.43 -0.91
CA PHE A 147 14.84 -3.35 -1.83
C PHE A 147 15.02 -2.29 -2.90
N PHE A 148 16.06 -1.45 -2.83
CA PHE A 148 16.31 -0.36 -3.75
C PHE A 148 17.73 -0.42 -4.32
N LYS A 149 17.85 -0.39 -5.65
CA LYS A 149 19.12 -0.30 -6.38
C LYS A 149 19.13 0.93 -7.27
N LYS A 150 20.30 1.51 -7.53
CA LYS A 150 20.41 2.63 -8.49
C LYS A 150 20.17 2.10 -9.90
N ASN A 151 19.47 2.89 -10.69
CA ASN A 151 19.38 2.67 -12.12
C ASN A 151 20.64 3.21 -12.80
N ASP A 152 21.63 2.34 -13.00
CA ASP A 152 22.90 2.67 -13.64
C ASP A 152 22.83 2.57 -15.19
N ASP A 153 21.64 2.32 -15.75
CA ASP A 153 21.41 2.18 -17.20
C ASP A 153 20.60 3.38 -17.77
N PRO A 154 21.22 4.28 -18.57
CA PRO A 154 20.55 5.43 -19.18
C PRO A 154 19.50 5.06 -20.25
N GLY A 155 19.38 3.78 -20.63
CA GLY A 155 18.41 3.27 -21.60
C GLY A 155 17.14 2.66 -21.01
N LEU A 156 17.05 2.49 -19.68
CA LEU A 156 15.86 1.92 -19.03
C LEU A 156 14.92 3.03 -18.54
N SER A 157 13.74 3.09 -19.16
CA SER A 157 12.70 4.07 -18.89
C SER A 157 12.26 4.10 -17.43
N SER A 158 12.02 5.32 -16.96
CA SER A 158 11.29 5.60 -15.74
C SER A 158 9.87 5.14 -15.78
N GLY A 159 9.44 4.73 -14.60
CA GLY A 159 8.16 4.11 -14.41
C GLY A 159 8.36 2.62 -14.45
N GLY A 160 8.22 2.01 -13.28
CA GLY A 160 7.19 0.99 -13.24
C GLY A 160 5.89 1.64 -13.73
N SER A 161 5.70 1.71 -15.06
CA SER A 161 4.40 1.40 -15.61
C SER A 161 3.96 0.18 -14.82
N PRO A 162 2.79 0.20 -14.16
CA PRO A 162 2.36 -0.99 -13.45
C PRO A 162 2.55 -2.14 -14.44
N THR A 163 3.29 -3.18 -14.05
CA THR A 163 3.32 -4.42 -14.83
C THR A 163 1.86 -4.67 -15.23
N MET A 164 1.59 -5.14 -16.45
CA MET A 164 0.19 -5.26 -16.92
C MET A 164 -0.71 -5.90 -15.83
N THR A 165 -0.16 -6.85 -15.08
CA THR A 165 -0.59 -7.34 -13.75
C THR A 165 -1.00 -6.26 -12.72
N ASN A 166 -0.08 -5.43 -12.23
CA ASN A 166 -0.37 -4.38 -11.24
C ASN A 166 -1.42 -3.37 -11.75
N ALA A 167 -1.46 -3.12 -13.07
CA ALA A 167 -2.40 -2.18 -13.68
C ALA A 167 -3.81 -2.75 -13.65
N LYS A 168 -3.92 -4.04 -13.98
CA LYS A 168 -5.14 -4.82 -13.89
C LYS A 168 -5.64 -4.89 -12.44
N ARG A 169 -4.75 -5.18 -11.47
CA ARG A 169 -5.09 -5.20 -10.04
C ARG A 169 -5.70 -3.87 -9.58
N GLN A 170 -5.07 -2.75 -9.94
CA GLN A 170 -5.59 -1.43 -9.59
C GLN A 170 -6.98 -1.18 -10.20
N LYS A 171 -7.18 -1.51 -11.48
CA LYS A 171 -8.48 -1.38 -12.14
C LYS A 171 -9.57 -2.22 -11.45
N VAL A 172 -9.25 -3.45 -11.04
CA VAL A 172 -10.16 -4.32 -10.29
C VAL A 172 -10.59 -3.65 -8.98
N LEU A 173 -9.65 -3.11 -8.22
CA LEU A 173 -9.93 -2.49 -6.92
C LEU A 173 -10.70 -1.17 -7.06
N GLU A 174 -10.35 -0.34 -8.05
CA GLU A 174 -11.06 0.89 -8.36
C GLU A 174 -12.50 0.62 -8.77
N GLU A 175 -12.72 -0.38 -9.63
CA GLU A 175 -14.05 -0.81 -10.02
C GLU A 175 -14.85 -1.33 -8.83
N ALA A 176 -14.26 -2.21 -8.00
CA ALA A 176 -14.93 -2.72 -6.82
C ALA A 176 -15.34 -1.61 -5.83
N LYS A 177 -14.46 -0.62 -5.60
CA LYS A 177 -14.71 0.50 -4.68
C LYS A 177 -15.86 1.40 -5.12
N LYS A 178 -16.16 1.50 -6.43
CA LYS A 178 -17.31 2.29 -6.92
C LYS A 178 -18.62 1.84 -6.29
N TRP A 179 -18.74 0.58 -5.92
CA TRP A 179 -19.99 -0.01 -5.46
C TRP A 179 -20.18 0.07 -3.95
N ILE A 180 -19.18 0.53 -3.19
CA ILE A 180 -19.25 0.65 -1.73
C ILE A 180 -20.40 1.60 -1.33
N GLY A 181 -21.16 1.18 -0.31
CA GLY A 181 -22.19 2.00 0.31
C GLY A 181 -23.49 1.23 0.54
N GLN A 182 -24.12 1.49 1.68
CA GLN A 182 -25.40 0.90 2.02
C GLN A 182 -26.49 1.37 1.04
N GLY A 183 -27.31 0.43 0.57
CA GLY A 183 -28.42 0.70 -0.37
C GLY A 183 -28.01 0.90 -1.83
N LYS A 184 -26.71 0.90 -2.15
CA LYS A 184 -26.23 1.04 -3.53
C LYS A 184 -26.36 -0.24 -4.36
N VAL A 185 -26.08 -1.38 -3.71
CA VAL A 185 -26.24 -2.71 -4.28
C VAL A 185 -26.88 -3.59 -3.21
N SER A 186 -28.02 -4.19 -3.54
CA SER A 186 -28.71 -5.13 -2.67
C SER A 186 -28.19 -6.55 -2.88
N TYR A 187 -28.01 -7.31 -1.80
CA TYR A 187 -27.65 -8.71 -1.92
C TYR A 187 -28.85 -9.54 -2.40
N VAL A 188 -28.75 -10.11 -3.59
CA VAL A 188 -29.79 -10.98 -4.17
C VAL A 188 -29.11 -12.20 -4.76
N SER A 189 -29.47 -13.38 -4.25
CA SER A 189 -28.90 -14.66 -4.70
C SER A 189 -29.06 -14.84 -6.21
N GLY A 190 -27.97 -15.12 -6.92
CA GLY A 190 -27.94 -15.28 -8.38
C GLY A 190 -27.89 -13.96 -9.17
N ALA A 191 -28.02 -12.80 -8.52
CA ALA A 191 -27.87 -11.51 -9.20
C ALA A 191 -26.40 -11.21 -9.49
N ARG A 192 -26.13 -10.60 -10.66
CA ARG A 192 -24.76 -10.42 -11.18
C ARG A 192 -24.48 -9.01 -11.67
N ASN A 193 -25.37 -8.06 -11.41
CA ASN A 193 -25.25 -6.72 -11.98
C ASN A 193 -25.42 -5.65 -10.90
N PRO A 194 -24.33 -5.30 -10.18
CA PRO A 194 -24.28 -4.15 -9.28
C PRO A 194 -24.83 -2.86 -9.88
N ALA A 195 -24.62 -2.62 -11.19
CA ALA A 195 -25.15 -1.44 -11.88
C ALA A 195 -26.68 -1.46 -12.05
N ALA A 196 -27.29 -2.64 -12.05
CA ALA A 196 -28.74 -2.81 -11.96
C ALA A 196 -29.25 -2.82 -10.50
N GLY A 197 -28.39 -2.50 -9.52
CA GLY A 197 -28.75 -2.37 -8.11
C GLY A 197 -28.74 -3.67 -7.31
N SER A 198 -28.35 -4.82 -7.89
CA SER A 198 -28.29 -6.08 -7.14
C SER A 198 -27.21 -7.05 -7.60
N ALA A 199 -26.59 -7.73 -6.63
CA ALA A 199 -25.60 -8.77 -6.87
C ALA A 199 -25.53 -9.75 -5.69
N ASP A 200 -25.12 -10.99 -5.93
CA ASP A 200 -24.56 -11.85 -4.88
C ASP A 200 -23.03 -11.72 -4.79
N CYS A 201 -22.40 -12.48 -3.90
CA CYS A 201 -20.95 -12.41 -3.71
C CYS A 201 -20.16 -12.74 -4.99
N SER A 202 -20.57 -13.80 -5.70
CA SER A 202 -19.93 -14.27 -6.92
C SER A 202 -20.29 -13.45 -8.17
N GLY A 203 -21.50 -12.90 -8.20
CA GLY A 203 -21.96 -11.97 -9.22
C GLY A 203 -21.26 -10.62 -9.11
N PHE A 204 -20.99 -10.16 -7.90
CA PHE A 204 -20.19 -8.96 -7.66
C PHE A 204 -18.75 -9.12 -8.15
N THR A 205 -18.07 -10.21 -7.79
CA THR A 205 -16.71 -10.47 -8.30
C THR A 205 -16.73 -10.63 -9.82
N GLN A 206 -17.66 -11.39 -10.40
CA GLN A 206 -17.79 -11.55 -11.84
C GLN A 206 -17.93 -10.18 -12.55
N TYR A 207 -18.82 -9.31 -12.06
CA TYR A 207 -19.03 -7.99 -12.63
C TYR A 207 -17.76 -7.14 -12.59
N VAL A 208 -17.10 -7.08 -11.42
CA VAL A 208 -15.89 -6.27 -11.23
C VAL A 208 -14.79 -6.70 -12.20
N PHE A 209 -14.48 -7.99 -12.27
CA PHE A 209 -13.38 -8.49 -13.10
C PHE A 209 -13.68 -8.37 -14.60
N LYS A 210 -14.92 -8.64 -15.01
CA LYS A 210 -15.36 -8.48 -16.40
C LYS A 210 -15.28 -7.02 -16.84
N THR A 211 -15.76 -6.09 -16.01
CA THR A 211 -15.85 -4.66 -16.36
C THR A 211 -14.48 -3.97 -16.30
N SER A 212 -13.64 -4.31 -15.32
CA SER A 212 -12.36 -3.63 -15.12
C SER A 212 -11.25 -4.12 -16.05
N ILE A 213 -11.17 -5.44 -16.28
CA ILE A 213 -10.02 -6.06 -16.96
C ILE A 213 -10.41 -7.15 -17.97
N GLY A 214 -11.70 -7.38 -18.20
CA GLY A 214 -12.20 -8.36 -19.17
C GLY A 214 -12.08 -9.83 -18.74
N VAL A 215 -11.70 -10.11 -17.49
CA VAL A 215 -11.60 -11.49 -16.98
C VAL A 215 -13.00 -12.04 -16.71
N GLN A 216 -13.32 -13.18 -17.32
CA GLN A 216 -14.61 -13.85 -17.16
C GLN A 216 -14.54 -14.89 -16.05
N LEU A 217 -15.18 -14.57 -14.92
CA LEU A 217 -15.30 -15.50 -13.81
C LEU A 217 -16.55 -16.38 -13.93
N GLY A 218 -16.49 -17.58 -13.37
CA GLY A 218 -17.61 -18.52 -13.35
C GLY A 218 -18.87 -17.95 -12.67
N ASP A 219 -20.02 -18.50 -13.05
CA ASP A 219 -21.35 -17.93 -12.74
C ASP A 219 -21.81 -18.09 -11.29
N TRP A 220 -21.04 -18.77 -10.45
CA TRP A 220 -21.32 -19.00 -9.03
C TRP A 220 -20.01 -19.25 -8.25
N THR A 221 -20.05 -19.13 -6.92
CA THR A 221 -18.85 -19.16 -6.05
C THR A 221 -17.92 -20.35 -6.28
N GLY A 222 -18.44 -21.58 -6.36
CA GLY A 222 -17.58 -22.77 -6.52
C GLY A 222 -16.99 -22.94 -7.92
N ALA A 223 -17.60 -22.35 -8.96
CA ALA A 223 -16.94 -22.26 -10.26
C ALA A 223 -15.72 -21.33 -10.20
N GLN A 224 -15.76 -20.28 -9.38
CA GLN A 224 -14.64 -19.35 -9.21
C GLN A 224 -13.49 -19.92 -8.37
N ILE A 225 -13.77 -20.84 -7.42
CA ILE A 225 -12.74 -21.50 -6.60
C ILE A 225 -11.69 -22.21 -7.48
N GLY A 226 -12.10 -22.79 -8.60
CA GLY A 226 -11.21 -23.49 -9.53
C GLY A 226 -10.43 -22.59 -10.50
N GLN A 227 -10.69 -21.28 -10.54
CA GLN A 227 -10.14 -20.39 -11.56
C GLN A 227 -8.80 -19.78 -11.16
N GLY A 228 -7.98 -19.46 -12.17
CA GLY A 228 -6.67 -18.86 -11.98
C GLY A 228 -5.68 -19.79 -11.26
N LYS A 229 -4.64 -19.20 -10.68
CA LYS A 229 -3.60 -19.91 -9.92
C LYS A 229 -3.94 -19.90 -8.43
N GLN A 230 -3.71 -21.02 -7.75
CA GLN A 230 -3.81 -21.06 -6.29
C GLN A 230 -2.68 -20.24 -5.67
N VAL A 231 -3.05 -19.37 -4.73
CA VAL A 231 -2.08 -18.69 -3.87
C VAL A 231 -1.91 -19.54 -2.61
N PRO A 232 -0.68 -19.92 -2.21
CA PRO A 232 -0.45 -20.92 -1.16
C PRO A 232 -1.06 -20.56 0.20
N ASP A 233 -1.07 -19.27 0.54
CA ASP A 233 -1.60 -18.76 1.80
C ASP A 233 -1.85 -17.25 1.69
N ILE A 234 -2.54 -16.70 2.68
CA ILE A 234 -2.92 -15.28 2.69
C ILE A 234 -1.73 -14.31 2.76
N GLY A 235 -0.58 -14.73 3.31
CA GLY A 235 0.64 -13.91 3.34
C GLY A 235 1.25 -13.69 1.96
N ARG A 236 0.90 -14.54 0.98
CA ARG A 236 1.28 -14.40 -0.43
C ARG A 236 0.20 -13.76 -1.30
N ALA A 237 -0.96 -13.47 -0.73
CA ALA A 237 -2.06 -12.84 -1.45
C ALA A 237 -1.70 -11.40 -1.84
N GLN A 238 -2.08 -11.01 -3.04
CA GLN A 238 -1.93 -9.67 -3.57
C GLN A 238 -3.29 -8.99 -3.68
N PRO A 239 -3.38 -7.66 -3.53
CA PRO A 239 -4.61 -6.94 -3.79
C PRO A 239 -5.20 -7.29 -5.17
N GLY A 240 -6.49 -7.56 -5.22
CA GLY A 240 -7.18 -8.08 -6.40
C GLY A 240 -7.24 -9.61 -6.50
N ASP A 241 -6.59 -10.38 -5.62
CA ASP A 241 -6.82 -11.83 -5.55
C ASP A 241 -8.21 -12.13 -4.95
N LEU A 242 -8.79 -13.26 -5.30
CA LEU A 242 -10.06 -13.73 -4.71
C LEU A 242 -9.78 -14.51 -3.43
N ILE A 243 -10.57 -14.26 -2.40
CA ILE A 243 -10.54 -15.02 -1.14
C ILE A 243 -11.86 -15.75 -0.99
N PHE A 244 -11.78 -17.05 -0.71
CA PHE A 244 -12.92 -17.94 -0.57
C PHE A 244 -13.10 -18.38 0.88
N TYR A 245 -14.36 -18.47 1.28
CA TYR A 245 -14.79 -18.91 2.60
C TYR A 245 -15.81 -20.03 2.49
N GLU A 246 -15.86 -20.89 3.49
CA GLU A 246 -16.90 -21.92 3.68
C GLU A 246 -17.75 -21.61 4.93
N ASN A 247 -18.94 -22.20 4.97
CA ASN A 247 -19.92 -22.13 6.07
C ASN A 247 -20.45 -20.73 6.45
N PRO A 248 -21.26 -20.07 5.59
CA PRO A 248 -21.64 -20.44 4.23
C PRO A 248 -20.58 -20.06 3.18
N ASN A 249 -20.70 -20.64 1.97
CA ASN A 249 -19.83 -20.33 0.85
C ASN A 249 -19.87 -18.83 0.50
N HIS A 250 -18.71 -18.19 0.48
CA HIS A 250 -18.59 -16.75 0.20
C HIS A 250 -17.30 -16.46 -0.57
N VAL A 251 -17.32 -15.40 -1.39
CA VAL A 251 -16.14 -14.91 -2.12
C VAL A 251 -15.99 -13.41 -1.94
N SER A 252 -14.74 -12.97 -1.82
CA SER A 252 -14.37 -11.56 -1.70
C SER A 252 -13.14 -11.24 -2.54
N ILE A 253 -12.87 -9.95 -2.72
CA ILE A 253 -11.66 -9.46 -3.39
C ILE A 253 -10.71 -8.94 -2.31
N TYR A 254 -9.48 -9.44 -2.28
CA TYR A 254 -8.46 -9.02 -1.32
C TYR A 254 -8.06 -7.57 -1.58
N LEU A 255 -8.02 -6.76 -0.52
CA LEU A 255 -7.62 -5.35 -0.60
C LEU A 255 -6.15 -5.14 -0.16
N GLY A 256 -5.53 -6.15 0.46
CA GLY A 256 -4.32 -5.98 1.27
C GLY A 256 -4.65 -5.81 2.76
N ASN A 257 -3.63 -5.83 3.60
CA ASN A 257 -3.70 -5.53 5.04
C ASN A 257 -4.76 -6.33 5.81
N GLN A 258 -4.93 -7.60 5.49
CA GLN A 258 -5.99 -8.42 6.09
C GLN A 258 -7.38 -7.78 5.96
N LYS A 259 -7.66 -7.09 4.85
CA LYS A 259 -8.97 -6.55 4.50
C LYS A 259 -9.44 -7.07 3.15
N MET A 260 -10.75 -7.11 2.98
CA MET A 260 -11.41 -7.51 1.75
C MET A 260 -12.58 -6.60 1.42
N ILE A 261 -12.91 -6.52 0.13
CA ILE A 261 -14.15 -5.91 -0.37
C ILE A 261 -15.11 -7.01 -0.84
N HIS A 262 -16.36 -6.93 -0.38
CA HIS A 262 -17.36 -7.96 -0.67
C HIS A 262 -18.79 -7.46 -0.47
N ILE A 263 -19.75 -8.26 -0.94
CA ILE A 263 -21.16 -8.17 -0.60
C ILE A 263 -21.61 -9.54 -0.08
N GLY A 264 -22.13 -9.61 1.14
CA GLY A 264 -22.51 -10.89 1.77
C GLY A 264 -23.71 -10.78 2.71
N ASP A 265 -24.34 -9.61 2.76
CA ASP A 265 -25.55 -9.32 3.53
C ASP A 265 -26.26 -8.08 2.97
N ASN A 266 -27.34 -7.67 3.61
CA ASN A 266 -28.16 -6.53 3.18
C ASN A 266 -27.51 -5.16 3.46
N LYS A 267 -26.23 -5.09 3.87
CA LYS A 267 -25.51 -3.82 4.06
C LYS A 267 -24.87 -3.29 2.78
N GLY A 268 -24.98 -4.03 1.68
CA GLY A 268 -24.38 -3.70 0.39
C GLY A 268 -22.89 -4.00 0.35
N VAL A 269 -22.19 -3.45 -0.65
CA VAL A 269 -20.75 -3.66 -0.81
C VAL A 269 -20.02 -2.91 0.30
N GLN A 270 -19.15 -3.61 1.01
CA GLN A 270 -18.44 -3.11 2.18
C GLN A 270 -17.01 -3.62 2.24
N ILE A 271 -16.17 -2.91 2.98
CA ILE A 271 -14.81 -3.34 3.33
C ILE A 271 -14.83 -3.88 4.76
N THR A 272 -14.37 -5.10 4.93
CA THR A 272 -14.25 -5.77 6.23
C THR A 272 -12.84 -6.36 6.40
N GLY A 273 -12.50 -6.78 7.62
CA GLY A 273 -11.29 -7.58 7.85
C GLY A 273 -11.46 -9.02 7.36
N LEU A 274 -10.37 -9.75 7.14
CA LEU A 274 -10.41 -11.17 6.76
C LEU A 274 -10.97 -12.07 7.86
N ASN A 275 -10.96 -11.57 9.11
CA ASN A 275 -11.65 -12.15 10.27
C ASN A 275 -13.18 -11.99 10.15
N TYR A 276 -13.71 -12.14 8.95
CA TYR A 276 -15.12 -12.39 8.66
C TYR A 276 -15.62 -13.69 9.34
N THR A 277 -14.69 -14.47 9.92
CA THR A 277 -14.85 -15.58 10.87
C THR A 277 -15.74 -15.30 12.08
N ALA A 278 -16.01 -14.04 12.44
CA ALA A 278 -16.96 -13.70 13.50
C ALA A 278 -18.41 -14.19 13.23
N ARG A 279 -18.72 -14.68 12.02
CA ARG A 279 -19.98 -15.36 11.65
C ARG A 279 -19.88 -16.89 11.49
N GLY A 280 -18.78 -17.52 11.89
CA GLY A 280 -18.54 -18.97 11.72
C GLY A 280 -17.99 -19.38 10.36
N GLN A 281 -17.61 -18.41 9.51
CA GLN A 281 -17.04 -18.65 8.20
C GLN A 281 -15.52 -18.88 8.26
N HIS A 282 -15.02 -19.89 7.54
CA HIS A 282 -13.59 -20.20 7.52
C HIS A 282 -13.01 -19.91 6.14
N MET A 283 -11.93 -19.14 6.07
CA MET A 283 -11.19 -18.93 4.83
C MET A 283 -10.58 -20.27 4.39
N THR A 284 -10.82 -20.65 3.14
CA THR A 284 -10.39 -21.94 2.62
C THR A 284 -9.33 -21.81 1.55
N GLN A 285 -9.45 -20.84 0.65
CA GLN A 285 -8.53 -20.68 -0.47
C GLN A 285 -8.35 -19.23 -0.90
N VAL A 286 -7.21 -18.96 -1.53
CA VAL A 286 -6.93 -17.70 -2.23
C VAL A 286 -6.57 -18.02 -3.68
N ARG A 287 -7.16 -17.29 -4.63
CA ARG A 287 -6.93 -17.49 -6.07
C ARG A 287 -6.49 -16.19 -6.72
N ASN A 288 -5.40 -16.26 -7.47
CA ASN A 288 -4.97 -15.21 -8.38
C ASN A 288 -5.58 -15.48 -9.75
N VAL A 289 -6.50 -14.61 -10.18
CA VAL A 289 -7.22 -14.68 -11.46
C VAL A 289 -6.80 -13.57 -12.43
N ILE A 290 -5.72 -12.85 -12.13
CA ILE A 290 -5.23 -11.69 -12.90
C ILE A 290 -3.99 -12.03 -13.72
N ASP A 291 -3.14 -12.94 -13.20
CA ASP A 291 -1.79 -13.27 -13.71
C ASP A 291 -1.66 -14.61 -14.40
#